data_AF-A0A9J6EVA3-F1
#
_entry.id   AF-A0A9J6EVA3-F1
#
_cell.length_a   1.000
_cell.length_b   1.000
_cell.length_c   1.000
_cell.angle_alpha   90.00
_cell.angle_beta   90.00
_cell.angle_gamma   90.00
#
_symmetry.space_group_name_H-M   'P 1'
#
loop_
_entity.id
_entity.type
_entity.pdbx_description
1 polymer ?
#
loop_
_entity_poly.entity_id
_entity_poly.type
_entity_poly.pdbx_seq_one_letter_code
_entity_poly.pdbx_strand_id
1 'polypeptide(L)' 'MRVRTSRATLEKRKGVRGNKAAGTSQTEPEFAEPIQNITVPAGRKVTLACVVENLNNYRVFPAVVV' A
#
# COMPACT_ATOMS: atom_id res chain seq x y z
N MET A 1 21.38 29.58 32.65
CA MET A 1 20.62 28.41 32.14
C MET A 1 20.37 28.61 30.65
N ARG A 2 21.27 28.14 29.79
CA ARG A 2 21.09 28.06 28.33
C ARG A 2 21.37 26.62 27.94
N VAL A 3 20.34 25.87 27.54
CA VAL A 3 20.53 24.49 27.11
C VAL A 3 19.70 24.21 25.85
N ARG A 4 20.43 24.27 24.73
CA ARG A 4 20.34 23.45 23.51
C ARG A 4 19.07 23.56 22.65
N THR A 5 19.17 24.39 21.61
CA THR A 5 18.44 24.21 20.34
C THR A 5 18.99 22.98 19.62
N SER A 6 18.18 21.94 19.45
CA SER A 6 18.55 20.76 18.68
C SER A 6 18.07 20.90 17.24
N ARG A 7 18.96 21.30 16.33
CA ARG A 7 18.80 21.06 14.89
C ARG A 7 18.75 19.56 14.66
N ALA A 8 17.56 18.99 14.47
CA ALA A 8 17.42 17.65 13.93
C ALA A 8 17.47 17.73 12.40
N THR A 9 18.68 17.68 11.86
CA THR A 9 18.92 17.28 10.48
C THR A 9 18.52 15.81 10.33
N LEU A 10 17.28 15.53 9.91
CA LEU A 10 16.93 14.21 9.38
C LEU A 10 17.05 14.24 7.86
N GLU A 11 18.29 14.10 7.39
CA GLU A 11 18.57 13.52 6.09
C GLU A 11 18.00 12.09 6.08
N LYS A 12 16.81 11.92 5.52
CA LYS A 12 16.28 10.57 5.28
C LYS A 12 17.07 9.97 4.12
N ARG A 13 18.08 9.21 4.51
CA ARG A 13 19.02 8.45 3.68
C ARG A 13 18.34 7.85 2.45
N LYS A 14 18.73 8.31 1.26
CA LYS A 14 18.50 7.56 0.02
C LYS A 14 19.42 6.34 0.05
N GLY A 15 18.86 5.16 0.33
CA GLY A 15 19.67 3.95 0.38
C GLY A 15 18.85 2.67 0.45
N VAL A 16 18.45 2.16 -0.72
CA VAL A 16 18.52 0.73 -1.05
C VAL A 16 18.81 0.61 -2.55
N ARG A 17 20.01 0.16 -2.91
CA ARG A 17 20.27 -0.45 -4.22
C ARG A 17 19.82 -1.90 -4.09
N GLY A 18 18.60 -2.20 -4.54
CA GLY A 18 18.13 -3.56 -4.63
C GLY A 18 18.78 -4.24 -5.83
N ASN A 19 19.65 -5.23 -5.58
CA ASN A 19 19.96 -6.23 -6.59
C ASN A 19 18.66 -7.00 -6.88
N LYS A 20 18.00 -6.72 -8.00
CA LYS A 20 16.98 -7.62 -8.55
C LYS A 20 17.71 -8.85 -9.09
N ALA A 21 17.86 -9.87 -8.26
CA ALA A 21 18.18 -11.20 -8.71
C ALA A 21 17.04 -11.65 -9.62
N ALA A 22 17.37 -11.94 -10.87
CA ALA A 22 16.49 -12.53 -11.87
C ALA A 22 16.17 -13.98 -11.47
N GLY A 23 15.29 -14.15 -10.49
CA GLY A 23 14.38 -15.29 -10.40
C GLY A 23 13.08 -14.88 -11.06
N THR A 24 12.31 -15.83 -11.58
CA THR A 24 10.93 -15.61 -12.05
C THR A 24 10.10 -15.01 -10.92
N SER A 25 10.12 -13.68 -10.84
CA SER A 25 9.53 -12.88 -9.77
C SER A 25 8.05 -12.76 -10.09
N GLN A 26 7.26 -13.71 -9.58
CA GLN A 26 5.82 -13.50 -9.51
C GLN A 26 5.62 -12.30 -8.60
N THR A 27 5.33 -11.15 -9.21
CA THR A 27 5.04 -9.93 -8.47
C THR A 27 3.84 -10.19 -7.57
N GLU A 28 3.95 -9.85 -6.29
CA GLU A 28 2.85 -9.96 -5.34
C GLU A 28 1.74 -8.97 -5.73
N PRO A 29 0.47 -9.30 -5.46
CA PRO A 29 -0.64 -8.43 -5.79
C PRO A 29 -0.64 -7.22 -4.86
N GLU A 30 -0.80 -6.03 -5.43
CA GLU A 30 -0.82 -4.78 -4.69
C GLU A 30 -1.89 -3.83 -5.21
N PHE A 31 -2.34 -2.90 -4.36
CA PHE A 31 -3.28 -1.87 -4.79
C PHE A 31 -2.56 -0.87 -5.68
N ALA A 32 -3.06 -0.71 -6.91
CA ALA A 32 -2.53 0.26 -7.86
C ALA A 32 -2.73 1.70 -7.35
N GLU A 33 -3.82 1.92 -6.61
CA GLU A 33 -4.21 3.22 -6.10
C GLU A 33 -4.78 3.14 -4.67
N PRO A 34 -4.64 4.20 -3.85
CA PRO A 34 -5.27 4.26 -2.54
C PRO A 34 -6.80 4.26 -2.65
N ILE A 35 -7.45 3.46 -1.82
CA ILE A 35 -8.92 3.48 -1.69
C ILE A 35 -9.34 4.81 -1.06
N GLN A 36 -10.31 5.47 -1.70
CA GLN A 36 -10.77 6.78 -1.25
C GLN A 36 -11.66 6.67 -0.01
N ASN A 37 -11.38 7.53 0.99
CA ASN A 37 -12.24 7.66 2.16
C ASN A 37 -13.51 8.43 1.79
N ILE A 38 -14.67 7.78 1.91
CA ILE A 38 -15.97 8.39 1.66
C ILE A 38 -16.89 8.28 2.88
N THR A 39 -17.71 9.30 3.08
CA THR A 39 -18.76 9.30 4.11
C THR A 39 -20.10 9.17 3.43
N VAL A 40 -20.92 8.21 3.86
CA VAL A 40 -22.24 7.97 3.28
C VAL A 40 -23.30 8.01 4.38
N PRO A 41 -24.47 8.63 4.13
CA PRO A 41 -25.58 8.61 5.08
C PRO A 41 -26.02 7.20 5.44
N ALA A 42 -26.54 7.04 6.66
CA ALA A 42 -27.09 5.78 7.13
C ALA A 42 -28.22 5.27 6.22
N GLY A 43 -28.32 3.94 6.09
CA GLY A 43 -29.35 3.28 5.28
C GLY A 43 -29.05 3.19 3.78
N ARG A 44 -27.84 3.53 3.34
CA ARG A 44 -27.43 3.41 1.93
C ARG A 44 -26.44 2.27 1.73
N LYS A 45 -26.57 1.56 0.61
CA LYS A 45 -25.58 0.59 0.15
C LYS A 45 -24.45 1.30 -0.59
N VAL A 46 -23.22 0.90 -0.31
CA VAL A 46 -22.01 1.49 -0.87
C VAL A 46 -21.17 0.39 -1.52
N THR A 47 -20.60 0.70 -2.68
CA THR A 47 -19.60 -0.14 -3.34
C THR A 47 -18.32 0.68 -3.46
N LEU A 48 -17.23 0.19 -2.88
CA LEU A 48 -15.91 0.79 -3.01
C LEU A 48 -15.17 0.10 -4.15
N ALA A 49 -14.75 0.88 -5.13
CA ALA A 49 -13.89 0.38 -6.20
C ALA A 49 -12.44 0.28 -5.71
N CYS A 50 -11.74 -0.73 -6.17
CA CYS A 50 -10.30 -0.87 -5.99
C CYS A 50 -9.68 -1.48 -7.26
N VAL A 51 -8.43 -1.14 -7.52
CA VAL A 51 -7.64 -1.69 -8.63
C VAL A 51 -6.44 -2.41 -8.03
N VAL A 52 -6.28 -3.68 -8.40
CA VAL A 52 -5.18 -4.54 -7.90
C VAL A 52 -4.30 -4.94 -9.09
N GLU A 53 -3.02 -4.62 -9.00
CA GLU A 53 -2.01 -5.07 -9.95
C GLU A 53 -1.50 -6.47 -9.60
N ASN A 54 -0.95 -7.17 -10.59
CA ASN A 54 -0.32 -8.49 -10.42
C ASN A 54 -1.27 -9.61 -9.95
N LEU A 55 -2.59 -9.46 -10.14
CA LEU A 55 -3.59 -10.46 -9.73
C LEU A 55 -3.68 -11.67 -10.70
N ASN A 56 -3.16 -11.55 -11.91
CA ASN A 56 -3.38 -12.51 -13.02
C ASN A 56 -3.01 -13.97 -12.71
N ASN A 57 -2.06 -14.21 -11.81
CA ASN A 57 -1.60 -15.56 -11.46
C ASN A 57 -2.15 -16.06 -10.11
N TYR A 58 -2.95 -15.25 -9.41
CA TYR A 58 -3.53 -15.60 -8.12
C TYR A 58 -4.97 -16.10 -8.31
N ARG A 59 -5.23 -17.32 -7.83
CA ARG A 59 -6.58 -17.87 -7.84
C ARG A 59 -7.42 -17.16 -6.78
N VAL A 60 -8.41 -16.40 -7.22
CA VAL A 60 -9.44 -15.86 -6.33
C VAL A 60 -10.39 -17.01 -6.00
N PHE A 61 -10.13 -17.70 -4.90
CA PHE A 61 -11.18 -18.54 -4.31
C PHE A 61 -12.25 -17.61 -3.76
N PRO A 62 -13.55 -17.86 -4.02
CA PRO A 62 -14.60 -17.14 -3.34
C PRO A 62 -14.44 -17.43 -1.84
N ALA A 63 -13.83 -16.49 -1.11
CA ALA A 63 -13.99 -16.45 0.33
C ALA A 63 -15.49 -16.25 0.54
N VAL A 64 -16.14 -17.24 1.14
CA VAL A 64 -17.49 -17.08 1.67
C VAL A 64 -17.39 -15.93 2.65
N VAL A 65 -17.81 -14.74 2.23
CA VAL A 65 -17.96 -13.59 3.12
C VAL A 65 -19.18 -13.95 3.96
N VAL A 66 -18.91 -14.46 5.16
CA VAL A 66 -19.91 -14.71 6.21
C VAL A 66 -20.39 -13.38 6.76
#